data_AF-A0A948G1K9-F1
#
_entry.id   AF-A0A948G1K9-F1
#
_cell.length_a   1.000
_cell.length_b   1.000
_cell.length_c   1.000
_cell.angle_alpha   90.00
_cell.angle_beta   90.00
_cell.angle_gamma   90.00
#
_symmetry.space_group_name_H-M   'P 1'
#
loop_
_entity.id
_entity.type
_entity.pdbx_description
1 polymer ?
#
loop_
_entity_poly.entity_id
_entity_poly.type
_entity_poly.pdbx_seq_one_letter_code
_entity_poly.pdbx_strand_id
1 'polypeptide(L)'
;NISDPAHPSTLGTFEINADVNRVRVLNNLVFLATASSTAEFITLDVTDPVNPVVYGTFNLAATATDIALSQSGFYAYVSTQSAIAGLYILQVGTK
;
A
#
# COMPACT_ATOMS: atom_id res chain seq x y z
N ASN A 1 -7.05 -14.84 10.54
CA ASN A 1 -8.05 -15.93 10.44
C ASN A 1 -9.27 -15.34 9.75
N ILE A 2 -9.71 -15.88 8.61
CA ILE A 2 -11.04 -15.52 8.10
C ILE A 2 -12.02 -16.34 8.94
N SER A 3 -12.68 -15.69 9.89
CA SER A 3 -13.54 -16.36 10.88
C SER A 3 -14.71 -17.10 10.24
N ASP A 4 -15.21 -16.62 9.10
CA ASP A 4 -16.20 -17.31 8.27
C ASP A 4 -15.95 -17.00 6.78
N PRO A 5 -15.32 -17.93 6.02
CA PRO A 5 -15.08 -17.73 4.59
C PRO A 5 -16.35 -17.65 3.72
N ALA A 6 -17.48 -18.19 4.20
CA ALA A 6 -18.75 -18.14 3.48
C ALA A 6 -19.50 -16.83 3.71
N HIS A 7 -19.22 -16.13 4.81
CA HIS A 7 -19.89 -14.88 5.18
C HIS A 7 -18.88 -13.79 5.59
N PRO A 8 -18.14 -13.19 4.63
CA PRO A 8 -17.24 -12.09 4.94
C PRO A 8 -18.03 -10.89 5.48
N SER A 9 -17.52 -10.27 6.54
CA SER A 9 -18.07 -9.04 7.13
C SER A 9 -17.08 -7.88 7.01
N THR A 10 -17.58 -6.69 6.68
CA THR A 10 -16.77 -5.47 6.71
C THR A 10 -16.44 -5.08 8.16
N LEU A 11 -15.15 -4.93 8.46
CA LEU A 11 -14.70 -4.42 9.77
C LEU A 11 -14.54 -2.90 9.79
N GLY A 12 -14.12 -2.30 8.68
CA GLY A 12 -13.90 -0.86 8.54
C GLY A 12 -13.61 -0.48 7.09
N THR A 13 -13.53 0.82 6.84
CA THR A 13 -13.22 1.41 5.53
C THR A 13 -12.29 2.62 5.71
N PHE A 14 -11.41 2.86 4.76
CA PHE A 14 -10.55 4.05 4.74
C PHE A 14 -10.58 4.67 3.35
N GLU A 15 -10.89 5.97 3.26
CA GLU A 15 -11.00 6.68 1.99
C GLU A 15 -9.63 7.19 1.51
N ILE A 16 -9.23 6.77 0.31
CA ILE A 16 -7.93 7.12 -0.30
C ILE A 16 -8.03 8.33 -1.24
N ASN A 17 -9.24 8.69 -1.67
CA ASN A 17 -9.49 9.76 -2.67
C ASN A 17 -8.80 9.54 -4.03
N ALA A 18 -8.48 8.29 -4.36
CA ALA A 18 -7.94 7.87 -5.65
C ALA A 18 -8.16 6.37 -5.87
N ASP A 19 -8.04 5.92 -7.12
CA ASP A 19 -8.07 4.49 -7.43
C ASP A 19 -6.87 3.77 -6.80
N VAL A 20 -7.12 2.62 -6.20
CA VAL A 20 -6.10 1.73 -5.63
C VAL A 20 -5.81 0.61 -6.64
N ASN A 21 -4.64 0.66 -7.25
CA ASN A 21 -4.19 -0.29 -8.26
C ASN A 21 -3.62 -1.58 -7.65
N ARG A 22 -3.03 -1.49 -6.45
CA ARG A 22 -2.43 -2.64 -5.76
C ARG A 22 -2.49 -2.52 -4.25
N VAL A 23 -2.64 -3.67 -3.59
CA VAL A 23 -2.49 -3.83 -2.14
C VAL A 23 -1.43 -4.89 -1.84
N ARG A 24 -0.56 -4.62 -0.87
CA ARG A 24 0.35 -5.58 -0.23
C ARG A 24 0.27 -5.43 1.28
N VAL A 25 0.56 -6.51 2.00
CA VAL A 25 0.49 -6.55 3.46
C VAL A 25 1.81 -7.07 4.02
N LEU A 26 2.31 -6.42 5.06
CA LEU A 26 3.40 -6.91 5.90
C LEU A 26 3.03 -6.63 7.36
N ASN A 27 2.80 -7.68 8.13
CA ASN A 27 2.29 -7.57 9.50
C ASN A 27 0.99 -6.73 9.53
N ASN A 28 0.95 -5.65 10.31
CA ASN A 28 -0.19 -4.74 10.41
C ASN A 28 -0.10 -3.55 9.43
N LEU A 29 0.87 -3.54 8.53
CA LEU A 29 1.01 -2.49 7.53
C LEU A 29 0.41 -2.95 6.20
N VAL A 30 -0.38 -2.07 5.59
CA VAL A 30 -0.95 -2.22 4.25
C VAL A 30 -0.32 -1.17 3.35
N PHE A 31 0.31 -1.62 2.26
CA PHE A 31 0.93 -0.77 1.25
C PHE A 31 0.03 -0.71 0.03
N LEU A 32 -0.23 0.49 -0.44
CA LEU A 32 -1.13 0.80 -1.54
C LEU A 32 -0.36 1.47 -2.67
N ALA A 33 -0.55 0.97 -3.89
CA ALA A 33 -0.20 1.70 -5.10
C ALA A 33 -1.47 2.35 -5.62
N THR A 34 -1.43 3.66 -5.85
CA THR A 34 -2.61 4.45 -6.20
C THR A 34 -2.38 5.26 -7.48
N ALA A 35 -3.49 5.70 -8.07
CA ALA A 35 -3.51 6.68 -9.15
C ALA A 35 -3.65 8.13 -8.65
N SER A 36 -3.41 8.38 -7.35
CA SER A 36 -3.29 9.74 -6.82
C SER A 36 -2.23 10.53 -7.59
N SER A 37 -2.31 11.86 -7.58
CA SER A 37 -1.28 12.76 -8.12
C SER A 37 -0.39 13.36 -7.03
N THR A 38 -0.66 13.01 -5.76
CA THR A 38 0.04 13.57 -4.60
C THR A 38 0.52 12.51 -3.61
N ALA A 39 0.03 11.26 -3.73
CA ALA A 39 0.35 10.15 -2.83
C ALA A 39 0.14 8.79 -3.53
N GLU A 40 0.96 8.47 -4.52
CA GLU A 40 0.90 7.27 -5.35
C GLU A 40 1.31 6.02 -4.56
N PHE A 41 2.12 6.16 -3.52
CA PHE A 41 2.42 5.09 -2.55
C PHE A 41 1.94 5.50 -1.16
N ILE A 42 1.04 4.71 -0.57
CA ILE A 42 0.47 4.98 0.75
C ILE A 42 0.68 3.74 1.62
N THR A 43 1.17 3.94 2.84
CA THR A 43 1.22 2.91 3.87
C THR A 43 0.19 3.24 4.93
N LEU A 44 -0.70 2.29 5.23
CA LEU A 44 -1.63 2.35 6.34
C LEU A 44 -1.19 1.40 7.44
N ASP A 45 -1.34 1.82 8.70
CA ASP A 45 -1.37 0.91 9.85
C ASP A 45 -2.82 0.47 10.08
N VAL A 46 -3.05 -0.84 10.05
CA VAL A 46 -4.36 -1.48 10.24
C VAL A 46 -4.40 -2.34 11.51
N THR A 47 -3.58 -2.01 12.52
CA THR A 47 -3.60 -2.68 13.83
C THR A 47 -5.00 -2.66 14.45
N ASP A 48 -5.72 -1.54 14.31
CA ASP A 48 -7.18 -1.48 14.50
C ASP A 48 -7.87 -1.46 13.11
N PRO A 49 -8.51 -2.56 12.67
CA PRO A 49 -9.13 -2.64 11.35
C PRO A 49 -10.39 -1.78 11.22
N VAL A 50 -10.98 -1.31 12.33
CA VAL A 50 -12.12 -0.40 12.32
C VAL A 50 -11.66 1.05 12.13
N ASN A 51 -10.44 1.36 12.56
CA ASN A 51 -9.85 2.70 12.47
C ASN A 51 -8.42 2.67 11.87
N PRO A 52 -8.26 2.36 10.56
CA PRO A 52 -6.97 2.45 9.89
C PRO A 52 -6.41 3.88 9.96
N VAL A 53 -5.08 4.00 10.06
CA VAL A 53 -4.39 5.31 10.07
C VAL A 53 -3.28 5.35 9.04
N VAL A 54 -3.00 6.53 8.48
CA VAL A 54 -1.88 6.71 7.56
C VAL A 54 -0.57 6.58 8.34
N TYR A 55 0.22 5.56 8.01
CA TYR A 55 1.56 5.36 8.53
C TYR A 55 2.59 6.19 7.76
N GLY A 56 2.39 6.34 6.44
CA GLY A 56 3.26 7.16 5.60
C GLY A 56 2.74 7.28 4.17
N THR A 57 3.27 8.26 3.45
CA THR A 57 3.01 8.45 2.01
C THR A 57 4.29 8.80 1.28
N PHE A 58 4.31 8.51 -0.01
CA PHE A 58 5.38 8.93 -0.90
C PHE A 58 4.81 9.34 -2.25
N ASN A 59 5.15 10.53 -2.70
CA ASN A 59 4.77 11.03 -4.01
C ASN A 59 5.75 10.46 -5.06
N LEU A 60 5.21 9.66 -5.98
CA LEU A 60 5.94 9.13 -7.13
C LEU A 60 5.64 10.03 -8.33
N ALA A 61 6.63 10.21 -9.21
CA ALA A 61 6.47 11.08 -10.39
C ALA A 61 5.51 10.51 -11.46
N ALA A 62 4.81 9.42 -11.17
CA ALA A 62 3.80 8.77 -12.01
C ALA A 62 2.96 7.77 -11.21
N THR A 63 1.76 7.48 -11.71
CA THR A 63 0.84 6.48 -11.16
C THR A 63 1.53 5.15 -10.87
N ALA A 64 1.39 4.68 -9.62
CA ALA A 64 1.91 3.39 -9.20
C ALA A 64 0.98 2.25 -9.63
N THR A 65 1.54 1.16 -10.15
CA THR A 65 0.77 0.05 -10.76
C THR A 65 0.87 -1.27 -10.00
N ASP A 66 2.03 -1.56 -9.41
CA ASP A 66 2.25 -2.77 -8.62
C ASP A 66 3.30 -2.55 -7.53
N ILE A 67 3.25 -3.39 -6.51
CA ILE A 67 4.15 -3.40 -5.37
C ILE A 67 4.67 -4.83 -5.17
N ALA A 68 5.97 -5.00 -4.99
CA ALA A 68 6.56 -6.18 -4.38
C ALA A 68 7.30 -5.78 -3.10
N LEU A 69 7.33 -6.67 -2.11
CA LEU A 69 8.10 -6.45 -0.87
C LEU A 69 9.31 -7.38 -0.87
N SER A 70 10.44 -6.90 -0.35
CA SER A 70 11.60 -7.76 -0.11
C SER A 70 11.24 -8.84 0.92
N GLN A 71 11.97 -9.96 0.89
CA GLN A 71 11.77 -11.04 1.88
C GLN A 71 11.97 -10.56 3.32
N SER A 72 12.87 -9.58 3.51
CA SER A 72 13.09 -8.93 4.80
C SER A 72 12.00 -7.93 5.19
N GLY A 73 11.12 -7.56 4.27
CA GLY A 73 10.09 -6.53 4.48
C GLY A 73 10.61 -5.10 4.58
N PHE A 74 11.91 -4.86 4.41
CA PHE A 74 12.49 -3.52 4.54
C PHE A 74 12.44 -2.68 3.27
N TYR A 75 12.23 -3.32 2.12
CA TYR A 75 12.13 -2.63 0.84
C TYR A 75 10.81 -2.94 0.14
N ALA A 76 10.21 -1.91 -0.45
CA ALA A 76 9.14 -2.01 -1.42
C ALA A 76 9.66 -1.66 -2.82
N TYR A 77 9.34 -2.51 -3.79
CA TYR A 77 9.61 -2.31 -5.21
C TYR A 77 8.30 -1.88 -5.86
N VAL A 78 8.22 -0.63 -6.31
CA VAL A 78 6.98 -0.04 -6.83
C VAL A 78 7.16 0.26 -8.30
N SER A 79 6.36 -0.36 -9.15
CA SER A 79 6.35 -0.04 -10.57
C SER A 79 5.40 1.12 -10.88
N THR A 80 5.70 1.90 -11.92
CA THR A 80 4.87 3.04 -12.33
C THR A 80 4.55 3.04 -13.82
N GLN A 81 3.55 3.83 -14.22
CA GLN A 81 3.23 4.10 -15.62
C GLN A 81 4.18 5.16 -16.25
N SER A 82 5.48 5.09 -15.98
CA SER A 82 6.48 6.00 -16.53
C SER A 82 7.59 5.27 -17.28
N ALA A 83 7.97 5.80 -18.43
CA ALA A 83 9.12 5.29 -19.20
C ALA A 83 10.48 5.68 -18.59
N ILE A 84 10.52 6.70 -17.72
CA ILE A 84 11.76 7.25 -17.14
C ILE A 84 11.93 6.81 -15.69
N ALA A 85 10.82 6.68 -14.96
CA ALA A 85 10.81 6.29 -13.55
C ALA A 85 9.95 5.02 -13.32
N GLY A 86 10.15 4.01 -14.17
CA GLY A 86 9.29 2.81 -14.20
C GLY A 86 9.39 1.91 -12.96
N LEU A 87 10.44 2.03 -12.15
CA LEU A 87 10.63 1.31 -10.89
C LEU A 87 11.22 2.22 -9.82
N TYR A 88 10.59 2.23 -8.65
CA TYR A 88 11.10 2.82 -7.42
C TYR A 88 11.44 1.71 -6.42
N ILE A 89 12.52 1.92 -5.67
CA ILE A 89 12.89 1.08 -4.52
C ILE A 89 12.80 1.97 -3.28
N LEU A 90 11.80 1.70 -2.44
CA LEU A 90 11.52 2.48 -1.24
C LEU A 90 11.95 1.68 -0.01
N GLN A 91 12.65 2.32 0.91
CA GLN A 91 12.83 1.74 2.24
C GLN A 91 11.54 1.95 3.04
N VAL A 92 10.95 0.87 3.53
CA VAL A 92 9.65 0.87 4.23
C VAL A 92 9.73 0.27 5.64
N GLY A 93 10.92 -0.14 6.07
CA GLY A 93 11.17 -0.64 7.41
C GLY A 93 12.62 -0.42 7.85
N THR A 94 12.91 -0.79 9.09
CA THR A 94 14.23 -0.72 9.72
C THR A 94 14.77 -2.13 9.94
N LYS A 95 16.07 -2.34 9.67
CA LYS A 95 16.78 -3.58 10.00
C LYS A 95 16.83 -3.83 11.51
#